data_AF-A0A7Y0Q608-F1
#
_entry.id   AF-A0A7Y0Q608-F1
#
_cell.length_a   1.000
_cell.length_b   1.000
_cell.length_c   1.000
_cell.angle_alpha   90.00
_cell.angle_beta   90.00
_cell.angle_gamma   90.00
#
_symmetry.space_group_name_H-M   'P 1'
#
loop_
_entity.id
_entity.type
_entity.pdbx_description
1 polymer ?
#
loop_
_entity_poly.entity_id
_entity_poly.type
_entity_poly.pdbx_seq_one_letter_code
_entity_poly.pdbx_strand_id
1 'polypeptide(L)'
;MTISNKVSVKEKIAYGLGDTASNIIFQTVMMFLMLYYTDVVGLSPAVVGTMFLAVRVIDAVTDPLMGSIADRTHTRWGHFRPYLLWLALPFAIISILAFTTPDLEGTSKIVYAFSTYTMLMIAYTAINIPYCALGGVLTADAKERVTVQSYRFVFGMLGGVIVAGCTMPLVEYFGQGDNAKGYQYTMAAMSLMGLVMFLLCFIGTKERIEQPKSQESSFAASAKSLWQNDQWRILCLAALFLLTGQVLRFTLAVYYVKYFLGREDLITSFMTLGVVASMIGCAVAQPLAKRVCKIKAYIWLQVISATICIFSFFIGADQIALAFIAFILWKFFLDMATPLLWAKMADTIDYGHVKTGIRVTGLVYSGVIFFIKMGVALGGAIAGWLLAFYQYQPDVEQTVATQNGILLSFTVLPAVGSYVVAAIMTKYSLTSDKLDDIQSKLKLSAS
;
A
#
# COMPACT_ATOMS: atom_id res chain seq x y z
N MET A 1 -35.71 12.15 -1.33
CA MET A 1 -35.32 10.73 -1.47
C MET A 1 -34.11 10.46 -0.59
N THR A 2 -34.26 9.67 0.46
CA THR A 2 -33.16 9.23 1.33
C THR A 2 -32.24 8.31 0.53
N ILE A 3 -31.18 8.87 -0.05
CA ILE A 3 -30.09 8.08 -0.64
C ILE A 3 -29.58 7.18 0.49
N SER A 4 -29.77 5.87 0.35
CA SER A 4 -29.20 4.91 1.29
C SER A 4 -27.68 5.05 1.25
N ASN A 5 -27.11 5.76 2.23
CA ASN A 5 -25.67 6.01 2.38
C ASN A 5 -24.86 4.75 2.72
N LYS A 6 -25.54 3.61 2.91
CA LYS A 6 -24.92 2.34 3.26
C LYS A 6 -24.44 1.62 2.00
N VAL A 7 -23.13 1.42 1.92
CA VAL A 7 -22.51 0.59 0.90
C VAL A 7 -22.79 -0.88 1.23
N SER A 8 -23.38 -1.60 0.27
CA SER A 8 -23.74 -3.01 0.45
C SER A 8 -22.50 -3.88 0.65
N VAL A 9 -22.65 -5.06 1.28
CA VAL A 9 -21.54 -6.02 1.43
C VAL A 9 -21.04 -6.48 0.04
N LYS A 10 -21.94 -6.68 -0.92
CA LYS A 10 -21.58 -7.06 -2.30
C LYS A 10 -20.68 -6.01 -2.95
N GLU A 11 -20.99 -4.73 -2.77
CA GLU A 11 -20.20 -3.62 -3.31
C GLU A 11 -18.85 -3.45 -2.59
N LYS A 12 -18.80 -3.70 -1.27
CA LYS A 12 -17.53 -3.74 -0.51
C LYS A 12 -16.61 -4.86 -1.00
N ILE A 13 -17.17 -6.05 -1.25
CA ILE A 13 -16.44 -7.18 -1.82
C ILE A 13 -15.96 -6.81 -3.24
N ALA A 14 -16.84 -6.27 -4.08
CA ALA A 14 -16.47 -5.85 -5.44
C ALA A 14 -15.33 -4.83 -5.43
N TYR A 15 -15.39 -3.83 -4.53
CA TYR A 15 -14.30 -2.88 -4.34
C TYR A 15 -13.01 -3.60 -3.90
N GLY A 16 -13.09 -4.52 -2.94
CA GLY A 16 -11.95 -5.32 -2.48
C GLY A 16 -11.29 -6.15 -3.59
N LEU A 17 -12.06 -6.73 -4.51
CA LEU A 17 -11.53 -7.50 -5.64
C LEU A 17 -10.61 -6.66 -6.54
N GLY A 18 -10.84 -5.36 -6.66
CA GLY A 18 -9.93 -4.46 -7.37
C GLY A 18 -8.55 -4.33 -6.69
N ASP A 19 -8.50 -4.40 -5.36
CA ASP A 19 -7.23 -4.41 -4.60
C ASP A 19 -6.54 -5.75 -4.78
N THR A 20 -7.28 -6.86 -4.76
CA THR A 20 -6.75 -8.20 -5.05
C THR A 20 -6.10 -8.23 -6.44
N ALA A 21 -6.80 -7.75 -7.47
CA ALA A 21 -6.31 -7.67 -8.85
C ALA A 21 -4.98 -6.88 -8.95
N SER A 22 -4.92 -5.73 -8.28
CA SER A 22 -3.72 -4.89 -8.24
C SER A 22 -2.58 -5.57 -7.48
N ASN A 23 -2.88 -6.20 -6.34
CA ASN A 23 -1.87 -6.86 -5.51
C ASN A 23 -1.29 -8.11 -6.17
N ILE A 24 -2.06 -8.85 -6.98
CA ILE A 24 -1.54 -10.03 -7.69
C ILE A 24 -0.34 -9.67 -8.56
N ILE A 25 -0.45 -8.60 -9.36
CA ILE A 25 0.66 -8.18 -10.23
C ILE A 25 1.76 -7.49 -9.42
N PHE A 26 1.39 -6.61 -8.49
CA PHE A 26 2.36 -5.85 -7.68
C PHE A 26 3.23 -6.76 -6.81
N GLN A 27 2.64 -7.75 -6.14
CA GLN A 27 3.38 -8.69 -5.30
C GLN A 27 4.26 -9.61 -6.15
N THR A 28 3.80 -10.02 -7.34
CA THR A 28 4.65 -10.81 -8.24
C THR A 28 5.87 -10.02 -8.71
N VAL A 29 5.70 -8.74 -9.02
CA VAL A 29 6.81 -7.84 -9.33
C VAL A 29 7.80 -7.74 -8.15
N MET A 30 7.29 -7.57 -6.94
CA MET A 30 8.13 -7.41 -5.75
C MET A 30 8.89 -8.68 -5.36
N MET A 31 8.27 -9.85 -5.50
CA MET A 31 8.83 -11.12 -5.04
C MET A 31 9.67 -11.82 -6.10
N PHE A 32 9.25 -11.78 -7.38
CA PHE A 32 9.79 -12.69 -8.39
C PHE A 32 10.47 -11.98 -9.57
N LEU A 33 10.22 -10.68 -9.81
CA LEU A 33 10.75 -10.03 -11.02
C LEU A 33 12.28 -9.94 -11.04
N MET A 34 12.91 -9.71 -9.88
CA MET A 34 14.38 -9.71 -9.79
C MET A 34 14.94 -11.07 -10.19
N LEU A 35 14.44 -12.14 -9.58
CA LEU A 35 14.83 -13.51 -9.85
C LEU A 35 14.58 -13.88 -11.32
N TYR A 36 13.43 -13.51 -11.86
CA TYR A 36 13.12 -13.73 -13.27
C TYR A 36 14.14 -13.03 -14.19
N TYR A 37 14.46 -11.77 -13.94
CA TYR A 37 15.43 -11.04 -14.77
C TYR A 37 16.87 -11.54 -14.63
N THR A 38 17.28 -12.03 -13.47
CA THR A 38 18.64 -12.56 -13.28
C THR A 38 18.76 -13.99 -13.78
N ASP A 39 17.85 -14.87 -13.38
CA ASP A 39 18.06 -16.32 -13.49
C ASP A 39 17.42 -16.89 -14.76
N VAL A 40 16.37 -16.24 -15.28
CA VAL A 40 15.66 -16.68 -16.50
C VAL A 40 16.09 -15.82 -17.70
N VAL A 41 16.07 -14.50 -17.54
CA VAL A 41 16.49 -13.57 -18.60
C VAL A 41 18.03 -13.45 -18.65
N GLY A 42 18.76 -13.75 -17.58
CA GLY A 42 20.23 -13.71 -17.61
C GLY A 42 20.83 -12.30 -17.56
N LEU A 43 20.08 -11.30 -17.06
CA LEU A 43 20.60 -9.95 -16.86
C LEU A 43 21.45 -9.89 -15.59
N SER A 44 22.51 -9.09 -15.60
CA SER A 44 23.28 -8.88 -14.38
C SER A 44 22.42 -8.21 -13.29
N PRO A 45 22.54 -8.62 -12.01
CA PRO A 45 21.77 -8.03 -10.91
C PRO A 45 21.93 -6.50 -10.79
N ALA A 46 23.12 -5.97 -11.09
CA ALA A 46 23.39 -4.52 -11.05
C ALA A 46 22.55 -3.73 -12.08
N VAL A 47 22.42 -4.28 -13.30
CA VAL A 47 21.57 -3.69 -14.34
C VAL A 47 20.10 -3.72 -13.91
N VAL A 48 19.62 -4.86 -13.41
CA VAL A 48 18.24 -5.02 -12.92
C VAL A 48 17.92 -4.05 -11.78
N GLY A 49 18.81 -3.94 -10.79
CA GLY A 49 18.65 -3.00 -9.68
C GLY A 49 18.59 -1.54 -10.14
N THR A 50 19.43 -1.17 -11.11
CA THR A 50 19.42 0.18 -11.70
C THR A 50 18.12 0.45 -12.45
N MET A 51 17.61 -0.52 -13.22
CA MET A 51 16.32 -0.42 -13.90
C MET A 51 15.18 -0.22 -12.90
N PHE A 52 15.17 -0.98 -11.81
CA PHE A 52 14.15 -0.83 -10.76
C PHE A 52 14.16 0.56 -10.15
N LEU A 53 15.34 1.10 -9.84
CA LEU A 53 15.47 2.46 -9.32
C LEU A 53 14.96 3.50 -10.34
N ALA A 54 15.35 3.39 -11.61
CA ALA A 54 14.93 4.32 -12.65
C ALA A 54 13.41 4.36 -12.81
N VAL A 55 12.74 3.19 -12.82
CA VAL A 55 11.28 3.14 -12.91
C VAL A 55 10.60 3.68 -11.64
N ARG A 56 11.21 3.53 -10.47
CA ARG A 56 10.69 4.16 -9.24
C ARG A 56 10.71 5.69 -9.29
N VAL A 57 11.71 6.28 -9.96
CA VAL A 57 11.74 7.73 -10.21
C VAL A 57 10.64 8.14 -11.19
N ILE A 58 10.36 7.33 -12.20
CA ILE A 58 9.23 7.56 -13.12
C ILE A 58 7.90 7.53 -12.33
N ASP A 59 7.69 6.53 -11.48
CA ASP A 59 6.50 6.40 -10.63
C ASP A 59 6.29 7.62 -9.73
N ALA A 60 7.37 8.19 -9.20
CA ALA A 60 7.30 9.39 -8.35
C ALA A 60 6.67 10.59 -9.07
N VAL A 61 6.80 10.66 -10.40
CA VAL A 61 6.24 11.73 -11.24
C VAL A 61 4.88 11.33 -11.81
N THR A 62 4.74 10.10 -12.29
CA THR A 62 3.50 9.63 -12.92
C THR A 62 2.35 9.51 -11.90
N ASP A 63 2.64 9.22 -10.64
CA ASP A 63 1.62 9.09 -9.59
C ASP A 63 0.77 10.39 -9.41
N PRO A 64 1.36 11.56 -9.07
CA PRO A 64 0.61 12.82 -8.98
C PRO A 64 -0.09 13.23 -10.28
N LEU A 65 0.59 13.04 -11.42
CA LEU A 65 0.03 13.37 -12.73
C LEU A 65 -1.23 12.56 -13.01
N MET A 66 -1.18 11.25 -12.79
CA MET A 66 -2.31 10.35 -12.98
C MET A 66 -3.46 10.70 -12.04
N GLY A 67 -3.17 11.08 -10.79
CA GLY A 67 -4.19 11.59 -9.87
C GLY A 67 -4.92 12.81 -10.42
N SER A 68 -4.19 13.76 -11.02
CA SER A 68 -4.80 14.94 -11.66
C SER A 68 -5.56 14.59 -12.95
N ILE A 69 -5.10 13.63 -13.74
CA ILE A 69 -5.80 13.18 -14.96
C ILE A 69 -7.12 12.52 -14.60
N ALA A 70 -7.10 11.67 -13.57
CA ALA A 70 -8.30 11.00 -13.07
C ALA A 70 -9.36 11.99 -12.56
N ASP A 71 -8.93 13.07 -11.90
CA ASP A 71 -9.84 14.13 -11.45
C ASP A 71 -10.54 14.85 -12.61
N ARG A 72 -9.85 15.06 -13.75
CA ARG A 72 -10.42 15.74 -14.93
C ARG A 72 -11.25 14.84 -15.85
N THR A 73 -11.30 13.55 -15.56
CA THR A 73 -11.95 12.59 -16.46
C THR A 73 -13.44 12.60 -16.24
N HIS A 74 -14.20 13.06 -17.23
CA HIS A 74 -15.65 13.08 -17.19
C HIS A 74 -16.24 12.04 -18.15
N THR A 75 -16.91 11.03 -17.61
CA THR A 75 -17.58 10.00 -18.43
C THR A 75 -18.94 9.64 -17.86
N ARG A 76 -19.75 8.94 -18.67
CA ARG A 76 -21.04 8.36 -18.24
C ARG A 76 -20.93 7.34 -17.10
N TRP A 77 -19.74 6.79 -16.85
CA TRP A 77 -19.52 5.75 -15.82
C TRP A 77 -18.93 6.29 -14.52
N GLY A 78 -18.63 7.60 -14.47
CA GLY A 78 -17.92 8.26 -13.38
C GLY A 78 -16.54 8.76 -13.80
N HIS A 79 -15.73 9.16 -12.81
CA HIS A 79 -14.38 9.68 -13.02
C HIS A 79 -13.33 8.58 -12.88
N PHE A 80 -13.50 7.67 -11.91
CA PHE A 80 -12.49 6.70 -11.51
C PHE A 80 -12.77 5.29 -12.03
N ARG A 81 -14.05 4.90 -12.11
CA ARG A 81 -14.46 3.58 -12.62
C ARG A 81 -14.03 3.29 -14.07
N PRO A 82 -14.03 4.23 -15.04
CA PRO A 82 -13.65 3.93 -16.42
C PRO A 82 -12.25 3.34 -16.57
N TYR A 83 -11.30 3.73 -15.72
CA TYR A 83 -9.94 3.20 -15.74
C TYR A 83 -9.88 1.70 -15.48
N LEU A 84 -10.76 1.18 -14.61
CA LEU A 84 -10.88 -0.25 -14.37
C LEU A 84 -11.39 -1.01 -15.61
N LEU A 85 -12.19 -0.37 -16.45
CA LEU A 85 -12.71 -0.99 -17.67
C LEU A 85 -11.71 -0.88 -18.82
N TRP A 86 -11.16 0.32 -19.05
CA TRP A 86 -10.31 0.60 -20.21
C TRP A 86 -8.91 0.02 -20.06
N LEU A 87 -8.35 0.04 -18.86
CA LEU A 87 -6.95 -0.33 -18.64
C LEU A 87 -6.77 -1.75 -18.14
N ALA A 88 -7.81 -2.45 -17.69
CA ALA A 88 -7.63 -3.81 -17.17
C ALA A 88 -7.09 -4.78 -18.23
N LEU A 89 -7.55 -4.70 -19.48
CA LEU A 89 -7.01 -5.54 -20.57
C LEU A 89 -5.59 -5.13 -20.99
N PRO A 90 -5.28 -3.84 -21.27
CA PRO A 90 -3.92 -3.39 -21.49
C PRO A 90 -2.96 -3.79 -20.36
N PHE A 91 -3.38 -3.64 -19.12
CA PHE A 91 -2.58 -4.00 -17.94
C PHE A 91 -2.30 -5.50 -17.89
N ALA A 92 -3.29 -6.35 -18.18
CA ALA A 92 -3.08 -7.80 -18.25
C ALA A 92 -2.09 -8.19 -19.36
N ILE A 93 -2.20 -7.59 -20.55
CA ILE A 93 -1.31 -7.86 -21.68
C ILE A 93 0.13 -7.42 -21.34
N ILE A 94 0.29 -6.19 -20.83
CA ILE A 94 1.61 -5.65 -20.48
C ILE A 94 2.26 -6.48 -19.36
N SER A 95 1.47 -6.99 -18.41
CA SER A 95 1.96 -7.89 -17.36
C SER A 95 2.54 -9.19 -17.94
N ILE A 96 1.91 -9.76 -18.97
CA ILE A 96 2.42 -10.94 -19.67
C ILE A 96 3.70 -10.60 -20.44
N LEU A 97 3.73 -9.44 -21.12
CA LEU A 97 4.91 -9.00 -21.87
C LEU A 97 6.12 -8.76 -20.96
N ALA A 98 5.93 -8.24 -19.75
CA ALA A 98 7.01 -8.05 -18.79
C ALA A 98 7.67 -9.37 -18.34
N PHE A 99 6.94 -10.49 -18.42
CA PHE A 99 7.40 -11.85 -18.12
C PHE A 99 7.50 -12.72 -19.38
N THR A 100 7.67 -12.10 -20.54
CA THR A 100 8.01 -12.79 -21.78
C THR A 100 9.49 -12.57 -22.07
N THR A 101 10.22 -13.64 -22.39
CA THR A 101 11.63 -13.54 -22.81
C THR A 101 11.70 -13.70 -24.33
N PRO A 102 11.73 -12.60 -25.11
CA PRO A 102 12.03 -12.71 -26.53
C PRO A 102 13.50 -13.13 -26.72
N ASP A 103 13.78 -13.80 -27.84
CA ASP A 103 15.13 -14.23 -28.22
C ASP A 103 15.96 -13.03 -28.69
N LEU A 104 16.39 -12.21 -27.72
CA LEU A 104 17.18 -10.99 -27.92
C LEU A 104 18.51 -11.11 -27.20
N GLU A 105 19.57 -10.67 -27.87
CA GLU A 105 20.94 -10.68 -27.32
C GLU A 105 21.40 -9.29 -26.85
N GLY A 106 22.30 -9.28 -25.86
CA GLY A 106 23.01 -8.08 -25.39
C GLY A 106 22.08 -6.93 -24.96
N THR A 107 22.37 -5.73 -25.44
CA THR A 107 21.67 -4.48 -25.06
C THR A 107 20.18 -4.50 -25.39
N SER A 108 19.77 -5.19 -26.46
CA SER A 108 18.36 -5.28 -26.87
C SER A 108 17.49 -5.97 -25.81
N LYS A 109 18.06 -6.94 -25.08
CA LYS A 109 17.40 -7.62 -23.96
C LYS A 109 17.14 -6.67 -22.79
N ILE A 110 18.12 -5.82 -22.49
CA ILE A 110 18.02 -4.79 -21.44
C ILE A 110 16.96 -3.76 -21.81
N VAL A 111 16.98 -3.26 -23.05
CA VAL A 111 16.00 -2.28 -23.54
C VAL A 111 14.60 -2.86 -23.50
N TYR A 112 14.41 -4.12 -23.90
CA TYR A 112 13.12 -4.80 -23.82
C TYR A 112 12.62 -4.88 -22.38
N ALA A 113 13.44 -5.44 -21.47
CA ALA A 113 13.08 -5.59 -20.06
C ALA A 113 12.78 -4.24 -19.39
N PHE A 114 13.55 -3.19 -19.73
CA PHE A 114 13.32 -1.85 -19.18
C PHE A 114 12.02 -1.25 -19.70
N SER A 115 11.75 -1.41 -21.00
CA SER A 115 10.55 -0.87 -21.64
C SER A 115 9.28 -1.55 -21.12
N THR A 116 9.25 -2.89 -21.08
CA THR A 116 8.07 -3.64 -20.61
C THR A 116 7.82 -3.43 -19.13
N TYR A 117 8.88 -3.37 -18.30
CA TYR A 117 8.74 -3.06 -16.88
C TYR A 117 8.25 -1.62 -16.65
N THR A 118 8.77 -0.65 -17.40
CA THR A 118 8.30 0.75 -17.32
C THR A 118 6.83 0.85 -17.73
N MET A 119 6.44 0.22 -18.85
CA MET A 119 5.04 0.18 -19.30
C MET A 119 4.14 -0.49 -18.26
N LEU A 120 4.61 -1.56 -17.61
CA LEU A 120 3.87 -2.26 -16.55
C LEU A 120 3.60 -1.33 -15.37
N MET A 121 4.61 -0.60 -14.91
CA MET A 121 4.48 0.31 -13.76
C MET A 121 3.63 1.55 -14.10
N ILE A 122 3.71 2.07 -15.33
CA ILE A 122 2.81 3.13 -15.80
C ILE A 122 1.35 2.62 -15.85
N ALA A 123 1.11 1.43 -16.41
CA ALA A 123 -0.21 0.84 -16.46
C ALA A 123 -0.76 0.55 -15.05
N TYR A 124 0.09 0.06 -14.13
CA TYR A 124 -0.25 -0.11 -12.72
C TYR A 124 -0.67 1.20 -12.08
N THR A 125 0.08 2.28 -12.31
CA THR A 125 -0.24 3.62 -11.80
C THR A 125 -1.57 4.12 -12.37
N ALA A 126 -1.78 3.94 -13.67
CA ALA A 126 -2.95 4.39 -14.40
C ALA A 126 -4.25 3.69 -13.96
N ILE A 127 -4.17 2.47 -13.44
CA ILE A 127 -5.34 1.76 -12.89
C ILE A 127 -5.47 1.94 -11.37
N ASN A 128 -4.35 1.85 -10.63
CA ASN A 128 -4.37 1.75 -9.18
C ASN A 128 -4.65 3.09 -8.49
N ILE A 129 -4.19 4.22 -9.05
CA ILE A 129 -4.47 5.54 -8.46
C ILE A 129 -5.96 5.89 -8.56
N PRO A 130 -6.61 5.79 -9.75
CA PRO A 130 -8.05 5.95 -9.83
C PRO A 130 -8.80 4.96 -8.93
N TYR A 131 -8.36 3.71 -8.86
CA TYR A 131 -8.94 2.70 -7.98
C TYR A 131 -8.88 3.08 -6.49
N CYS A 132 -7.74 3.61 -6.02
CA CYS A 132 -7.59 4.10 -4.66
C CYS A 132 -8.54 5.29 -4.40
N ALA A 133 -8.60 6.23 -5.35
CA ALA A 133 -9.47 7.40 -5.27
C ALA A 133 -10.97 7.07 -5.31
N LEU A 134 -11.36 6.00 -6.01
CA LEU A 134 -12.73 5.46 -6.05
C LEU A 134 -13.25 5.23 -4.62
N GLY A 135 -12.40 4.73 -3.71
CA GLY A 135 -12.76 4.50 -2.31
C GLY A 135 -13.25 5.75 -1.57
N GLY A 136 -12.81 6.94 -1.99
CA GLY A 136 -13.23 8.22 -1.43
C GLY A 136 -14.58 8.73 -1.95
N VAL A 137 -15.09 8.17 -3.05
CA VAL A 137 -16.35 8.58 -3.71
C VAL A 137 -17.46 7.53 -3.66
N LEU A 138 -17.19 6.35 -3.10
CA LEU A 138 -18.21 5.31 -2.89
C LEU A 138 -19.25 5.70 -1.84
N THR A 139 -18.86 6.48 -0.82
CA THR A 139 -19.78 6.92 0.25
C THR A 139 -19.32 8.21 0.93
N ALA A 140 -20.29 9.03 1.32
CA ALA A 140 -20.10 10.23 2.13
C ALA A 140 -20.09 9.94 3.63
N ASP A 141 -20.52 8.75 4.06
CA ASP A 141 -20.57 8.37 5.47
C ASP A 141 -19.16 8.00 5.98
N ALA A 142 -18.68 8.79 6.95
CA ALA A 142 -17.39 8.62 7.60
C ALA A 142 -17.17 7.22 8.22
N LYS A 143 -18.20 6.56 8.73
CA LYS A 143 -18.12 5.21 9.31
C LYS A 143 -18.08 4.14 8.22
N GLU A 144 -18.83 4.33 7.14
CA GLU A 144 -18.82 3.41 6.00
C GLU A 144 -17.48 3.45 5.25
N ARG A 145 -16.82 4.62 5.16
CA ARG A 145 -15.46 4.74 4.60
C ARG A 145 -14.46 3.77 5.23
N VAL A 146 -14.45 3.68 6.57
CA VAL A 146 -13.56 2.74 7.29
C VAL A 146 -13.89 1.30 6.92
N THR A 147 -15.17 0.97 6.79
CA THR A 147 -15.61 -0.39 6.42
C THR A 147 -15.14 -0.74 5.02
N VAL A 148 -15.35 0.15 4.05
CA VAL A 148 -14.90 -0.01 2.66
C VAL A 148 -13.39 -0.26 2.60
N GLN A 149 -12.60 0.53 3.34
CA GLN A 149 -11.14 0.35 3.41
C GLN A 149 -10.73 -0.93 4.12
N SER A 150 -11.46 -1.37 5.15
CA SER A 150 -11.17 -2.64 5.86
C SER A 150 -11.35 -3.84 4.92
N TYR A 151 -12.45 -3.87 4.17
CA TYR A 151 -12.66 -4.89 3.13
C TYR A 151 -11.56 -4.83 2.07
N ARG A 152 -11.21 -3.63 1.61
CA ARG A 152 -10.13 -3.44 0.63
C ARG A 152 -8.83 -4.14 1.06
N PHE A 153 -8.34 -3.83 2.26
CA PHE A 153 -7.07 -4.39 2.74
C PHE A 153 -7.09 -5.89 2.97
N VAL A 154 -8.19 -6.44 3.50
CA VAL A 154 -8.33 -7.89 3.66
C VAL A 154 -8.23 -8.59 2.29
N PHE A 155 -8.93 -8.06 1.28
CA PHE A 155 -8.88 -8.62 -0.08
C PHE A 155 -7.54 -8.37 -0.79
N GLY A 156 -6.87 -7.24 -0.56
CA GLY A 156 -5.51 -6.99 -1.03
C GLY A 156 -4.51 -8.00 -0.50
N MET A 157 -4.60 -8.32 0.80
CA MET A 157 -3.78 -9.34 1.45
C MET A 157 -4.03 -10.74 0.86
N LEU A 158 -5.28 -11.09 0.55
CA LEU A 158 -5.57 -12.34 -0.16
C LEU A 158 -4.86 -12.41 -1.50
N GLY A 159 -4.76 -11.30 -2.23
CA GLY A 159 -3.98 -11.22 -3.48
C GLY A 159 -2.50 -11.55 -3.27
N GLY A 160 -1.90 -10.99 -2.21
CA GLY A 160 -0.52 -11.31 -1.85
C GLY A 160 -0.31 -12.77 -1.43
N VAL A 161 -1.25 -13.35 -0.68
CA VAL A 161 -1.20 -14.77 -0.29
C VAL A 161 -1.29 -15.68 -1.52
N ILE A 162 -2.16 -15.36 -2.49
CA ILE A 162 -2.27 -16.12 -3.74
C ILE A 162 -0.94 -16.11 -4.48
N VAL A 163 -0.30 -14.95 -4.59
CA VAL A 163 1.02 -14.83 -5.25
C VAL A 163 2.09 -15.63 -4.52
N ALA A 164 2.19 -15.44 -3.19
CA ALA A 164 3.20 -16.12 -2.40
C ALA A 164 3.04 -17.65 -2.42
N GLY A 165 1.80 -18.15 -2.37
CA GLY A 165 1.50 -19.58 -2.30
C GLY A 165 1.41 -20.29 -3.65
N CYS A 166 1.00 -19.60 -4.72
CA CYS A 166 0.68 -20.25 -6.00
C CYS A 166 1.66 -19.95 -7.13
N THR A 167 2.49 -18.90 -7.07
CA THR A 167 3.36 -18.55 -8.22
C THR A 167 4.32 -19.67 -8.58
N MET A 168 5.18 -20.13 -7.66
CA MET A 168 6.17 -21.18 -7.96
C MET A 168 5.52 -22.52 -8.37
N PRO A 169 4.49 -23.03 -7.67
CA PRO A 169 3.79 -24.24 -8.12
C PRO A 169 3.21 -24.12 -9.54
N LEU A 170 2.67 -22.95 -9.91
CA LEU A 170 2.17 -22.72 -11.28
C LEU A 170 3.30 -22.62 -12.29
N VAL A 171 4.43 -22.00 -11.93
CA VAL A 171 5.63 -21.93 -12.80
C VAL A 171 6.14 -23.33 -13.10
N GLU A 172 6.24 -24.20 -12.11
CA GLU A 172 6.65 -25.60 -12.30
C GLU A 172 5.64 -26.38 -13.16
N TYR A 173 4.34 -26.23 -12.86
CA TYR A 173 3.26 -26.90 -13.58
C TYR A 173 3.19 -26.51 -15.07
N PHE A 174 3.24 -25.20 -15.36
CA PHE A 174 3.17 -24.70 -16.74
C PHE A 174 4.51 -24.76 -17.47
N GLY A 175 5.63 -24.66 -16.75
CA GLY A 175 6.96 -24.65 -17.33
C GLY A 175 7.41 -26.01 -17.81
N GLN A 176 7.03 -27.09 -17.11
CA GLN A 176 7.46 -28.46 -17.45
C GLN A 176 8.99 -28.57 -17.68
N GLY A 177 9.78 -27.82 -16.90
CA GLY A 177 11.24 -27.71 -17.03
C GLY A 177 11.75 -26.45 -17.76
N ASP A 178 10.88 -25.71 -18.46
CA ASP A 178 11.18 -24.41 -19.07
C ASP A 178 10.66 -23.26 -18.18
N ASN A 179 11.57 -22.68 -17.39
CA ASN A 179 11.23 -21.59 -16.48
C ASN A 179 10.70 -20.34 -17.22
N ALA A 180 11.19 -20.06 -18.43
CA ALA A 180 10.74 -18.88 -19.18
C ALA A 180 9.26 -19.01 -19.56
N LYS A 181 8.85 -20.16 -20.07
CA LYS A 181 7.42 -20.46 -20.34
C LYS A 181 6.61 -20.57 -19.06
N GLY A 182 7.18 -21.16 -18.00
CA GLY A 182 6.53 -21.31 -16.71
C GLY A 182 6.10 -19.96 -16.12
N TYR A 183 7.02 -18.99 -16.09
CA TYR A 183 6.72 -17.62 -15.64
C TYR A 183 5.72 -16.92 -16.57
N GLN A 184 5.89 -17.03 -17.89
CA GLN A 184 4.99 -16.39 -18.85
C GLN A 184 3.54 -16.87 -18.72
N TYR A 185 3.31 -18.19 -18.67
CA TYR A 185 1.97 -18.77 -18.55
C TYR A 185 1.36 -18.56 -17.16
N THR A 186 2.17 -18.62 -16.10
CA THR A 186 1.72 -18.25 -14.75
C THR A 186 1.22 -16.81 -14.73
N MET A 187 1.97 -15.89 -15.32
CA MET A 187 1.57 -14.50 -15.42
C MET A 187 0.34 -14.30 -16.31
N ALA A 188 0.17 -15.09 -17.37
CA ALA A 188 -1.05 -15.08 -18.16
C ALA A 188 -2.28 -15.49 -17.34
N ALA A 189 -2.19 -16.58 -16.57
CA ALA A 189 -3.27 -17.04 -15.70
C ALA A 189 -3.61 -16.01 -14.61
N MET A 190 -2.59 -15.47 -13.93
CA MET A 190 -2.76 -14.46 -12.89
C MET A 190 -3.30 -13.13 -13.43
N SER A 191 -2.84 -12.70 -14.60
CA SER A 191 -3.31 -11.49 -15.26
C SER A 191 -4.75 -11.62 -15.75
N LEU A 192 -5.14 -12.80 -16.24
CA LEU A 192 -6.54 -13.09 -16.61
C LEU A 192 -7.46 -13.06 -15.39
N MET A 193 -7.02 -13.63 -14.27
CA MET A 193 -7.77 -13.55 -13.01
C MET A 193 -7.91 -12.10 -12.52
N GLY A 194 -6.81 -11.32 -12.58
CA GLY A 194 -6.82 -9.89 -12.26
C GLY A 194 -7.75 -9.08 -13.17
N LEU A 195 -7.77 -9.36 -14.47
CA LEU A 195 -8.69 -8.77 -15.44
C LEU A 195 -10.15 -8.98 -15.01
N VAL A 196 -10.53 -10.24 -14.73
CA VAL A 196 -11.89 -10.57 -14.30
C VAL A 196 -12.24 -9.83 -13.01
N MET A 197 -11.33 -9.80 -12.03
CA MET A 197 -11.53 -9.09 -10.76
C MET A 197 -11.71 -7.58 -10.95
N PHE A 198 -10.95 -6.93 -11.84
CA PHE A 198 -11.15 -5.51 -12.16
C PHE A 198 -12.51 -5.25 -12.81
N LEU A 199 -12.95 -6.12 -13.73
CA LEU A 199 -14.27 -6.00 -14.34
C LEU A 199 -15.40 -6.20 -13.32
N LEU A 200 -15.26 -7.16 -12.41
CA LEU A 200 -16.19 -7.35 -11.29
C LEU A 200 -16.22 -6.14 -10.36
N CYS A 201 -15.07 -5.52 -10.09
CA CYS A 201 -14.98 -4.26 -9.34
C CYS A 201 -15.71 -3.13 -10.08
N PHE A 202 -15.49 -2.99 -11.40
CA PHE A 202 -16.17 -2.00 -12.22
C PHE A 202 -17.70 -2.16 -12.16
N ILE A 203 -18.20 -3.37 -12.40
CA ILE A 203 -19.65 -3.66 -12.43
C ILE A 203 -20.27 -3.53 -11.04
N GLY A 204 -19.58 -3.98 -9.99
CA GLY A 204 -20.10 -4.05 -8.63
C GLY A 204 -19.99 -2.77 -7.80
N THR A 205 -19.30 -1.75 -8.28
CA THR A 205 -19.13 -0.45 -7.59
C THR A 205 -19.96 0.66 -8.22
N LYS A 206 -20.36 1.66 -7.43
CA LYS A 206 -21.03 2.87 -7.95
C LYS A 206 -20.46 4.13 -7.30
N GLU A 207 -20.03 5.07 -8.14
CA GLU A 207 -19.66 6.42 -7.68
C GLU A 207 -20.92 7.15 -7.20
N ARG A 208 -20.89 7.68 -5.98
CA ARG A 208 -22.02 8.40 -5.37
C ARG A 208 -21.71 9.88 -5.12
N ILE A 209 -20.42 10.21 -4.95
CA ILE A 209 -19.98 11.59 -4.76
C ILE A 209 -19.45 12.09 -6.11
N GLU A 210 -20.20 12.99 -6.73
CA GLU A 210 -19.80 13.62 -7.98
C GLU A 210 -18.75 14.72 -7.74
N GLN A 211 -17.87 14.93 -8.72
CA GLN A 211 -17.03 16.11 -8.76
C GLN A 211 -17.84 17.31 -9.31
N PRO A 212 -17.61 18.54 -8.81
CA PRO A 212 -18.32 19.71 -9.32
C PRO A 212 -18.07 19.91 -10.83
N LYS A 213 -19.16 20.00 -11.61
CA LYS A 213 -19.11 20.07 -13.09
C LYS A 213 -18.37 21.29 -13.66
N SER A 214 -18.16 22.35 -12.87
CA SER A 214 -17.55 23.61 -13.30
C SER A 214 -16.05 23.73 -12.99
N GLN A 215 -15.42 22.68 -12.46
CA GLN A 215 -14.08 22.80 -11.88
C GLN A 215 -12.95 22.53 -12.88
N GLU A 216 -12.85 23.33 -13.94
CA GLU A 216 -11.67 23.36 -14.82
C GLU A 216 -10.50 24.06 -14.12
N SER A 217 -9.79 23.32 -13.27
CA SER A 217 -8.62 23.82 -12.54
C SER A 217 -7.32 23.33 -13.20
N SER A 218 -6.40 24.27 -13.45
CA SER A 218 -5.05 23.96 -13.93
C SER A 218 -4.31 23.11 -12.88
N PHE A 219 -3.30 22.34 -13.31
CA PHE A 219 -2.58 21.44 -12.39
C PHE A 219 -1.94 22.23 -11.24
N ALA A 220 -1.39 23.40 -11.55
CA ALA A 220 -0.83 24.32 -10.56
C ALA A 220 -1.88 24.81 -9.55
N ALA A 221 -3.10 25.12 -9.98
CA ALA A 221 -4.18 25.52 -9.09
C ALA A 221 -4.60 24.36 -8.16
N SER A 222 -4.74 23.14 -8.69
CA SER A 222 -5.04 21.94 -7.92
C SER A 222 -3.94 21.61 -6.90
N ALA A 223 -2.67 21.71 -7.30
CA ALA A 223 -1.53 21.50 -6.41
C ALA A 223 -1.45 22.57 -5.30
N LYS A 224 -1.73 23.84 -5.63
CA LYS A 224 -1.79 24.93 -4.66
C LYS A 224 -2.92 24.73 -3.65
N SER A 225 -4.12 24.35 -4.12
CA SER A 225 -5.27 24.00 -3.27
C SER A 225 -4.93 22.87 -2.31
N LEU A 226 -4.27 21.81 -2.81
CA LEU A 226 -3.81 20.69 -2.01
C LEU A 226 -2.85 21.16 -0.90
N TRP A 227 -1.88 22.01 -1.23
CA TRP A 227 -0.92 22.50 -0.24
C TRP A 227 -1.54 23.43 0.82
N GLN A 228 -2.62 24.13 0.48
CA GLN A 228 -3.38 24.95 1.43
C GLN A 228 -4.17 24.09 2.46
N ASN A 229 -4.43 22.82 2.14
CA ASN A 229 -5.06 21.87 3.05
C ASN A 229 -4.07 21.41 4.13
N ASP A 230 -4.19 21.99 5.32
CA ASP A 230 -3.39 21.65 6.51
C ASP A 230 -3.63 20.22 7.00
N GLN A 231 -4.88 19.73 6.95
CA GLN A 231 -5.22 18.39 7.41
C GLN A 231 -4.65 17.32 6.49
N TRP A 232 -4.56 17.59 5.18
CA TRP A 232 -3.84 16.74 4.22
C TRP A 232 -2.34 16.69 4.51
N ARG A 233 -1.69 17.83 4.76
CA ARG A 233 -0.25 17.87 5.10
C ARG A 233 0.09 17.08 6.36
N ILE A 234 -0.76 17.18 7.39
CA ILE A 234 -0.63 16.38 8.62
C ILE A 234 -0.70 14.88 8.30
N LEU A 235 -1.63 14.48 7.42
CA LEU A 235 -1.79 13.08 7.00
C LEU A 235 -0.58 12.56 6.21
N CYS A 236 0.00 13.38 5.32
CA CYS A 236 1.22 13.05 4.59
C CYS A 236 2.41 12.81 5.52
N LEU A 237 2.62 13.69 6.50
CA LEU A 237 3.69 13.53 7.49
C LEU A 237 3.46 12.27 8.35
N ALA A 238 2.22 12.04 8.81
CA ALA A 238 1.87 10.84 9.55
C ALA A 238 2.15 9.56 8.74
N ALA A 239 1.77 9.54 7.46
CA ALA A 239 2.04 8.41 6.57
C ALA A 239 3.55 8.18 6.36
N LEU A 240 4.33 9.25 6.13
CA LEU A 240 5.78 9.16 5.95
C LEU A 240 6.48 8.47 7.14
N PHE A 241 6.23 8.97 8.37
CA PHE A 241 6.86 8.43 9.57
C PHE A 241 6.35 7.02 9.91
N LEU A 242 5.05 6.76 9.73
CA LEU A 242 4.46 5.45 9.94
C LEU A 242 5.15 4.40 9.06
N LEU A 243 5.20 4.65 7.76
CA LEU A 243 5.74 3.69 6.80
C LEU A 243 7.24 3.51 6.97
N THR A 244 7.97 4.57 7.34
CA THR A 244 9.40 4.48 7.66
C THR A 244 9.64 3.52 8.83
N GLY A 245 8.94 3.71 9.96
CA GLY A 245 9.09 2.83 11.12
C GLY A 245 8.61 1.40 10.87
N GLN A 246 7.50 1.25 10.15
CA GLN A 246 6.94 -0.05 9.77
C GLN A 246 7.90 -0.87 8.90
N VAL A 247 8.45 -0.26 7.86
CA VAL A 247 9.37 -0.95 6.94
C VAL A 247 10.69 -1.24 7.63
N LEU A 248 11.25 -0.29 8.38
CA LEU A 248 12.45 -0.52 9.19
C LEU A 248 12.32 -1.78 10.06
N ARG A 249 11.23 -1.88 10.83
CA ARG A 249 10.99 -3.04 11.71
C ARG A 249 10.81 -4.33 10.91
N PHE A 250 10.07 -4.28 9.80
CA PHE A 250 9.79 -5.46 9.00
C PHE A 250 11.03 -5.99 8.28
N THR A 251 11.90 -5.10 7.77
CA THR A 251 13.19 -5.47 7.19
C THR A 251 14.12 -6.08 8.24
N LEU A 252 14.20 -5.49 9.43
CA LEU A 252 15.06 -5.99 10.50
C LEU A 252 14.51 -7.25 11.21
N ALA A 253 13.25 -7.62 11.00
CA ALA A 253 12.62 -8.80 11.61
C ALA A 253 13.39 -10.09 11.29
N VAL A 254 13.83 -10.24 10.04
CA VAL A 254 14.61 -11.40 9.59
C VAL A 254 15.93 -11.50 10.36
N TYR A 255 16.65 -10.38 10.46
CA TYR A 255 17.93 -10.30 11.17
C TYR A 255 17.76 -10.51 12.68
N TYR A 256 16.69 -9.99 13.26
CA TYR A 256 16.34 -10.21 14.66
C TYR A 256 16.12 -11.70 14.95
N VAL A 257 15.33 -12.40 14.13
CA VAL A 257 15.08 -13.83 14.34
C VAL A 257 16.32 -14.67 14.08
N LYS A 258 17.08 -14.39 13.00
CA LYS A 258 18.29 -15.14 12.64
C LYS A 258 19.42 -14.94 13.63
N TYR A 259 19.76 -13.69 13.96
CA TYR A 259 21.02 -13.35 14.65
C TYR A 259 20.86 -12.95 16.11
N PHE A 260 19.70 -12.44 16.54
CA PHE A 260 19.44 -12.14 17.94
C PHE A 260 18.77 -13.31 18.66
N LEU A 261 17.72 -13.90 18.08
CA LEU A 261 17.10 -15.11 18.64
C LEU A 261 17.86 -16.40 18.32
N GLY A 262 18.75 -16.39 17.32
CA GLY A 262 19.52 -17.56 16.91
C GLY A 262 18.67 -18.67 16.25
N ARG A 263 17.53 -18.32 15.66
CA ARG A 263 16.51 -19.29 15.18
C ARG A 263 16.08 -19.03 13.75
N GLU A 264 16.99 -19.23 12.81
CA GLU A 264 16.73 -19.08 11.37
C GLU A 264 15.54 -19.93 10.88
N ASP A 265 15.33 -21.10 11.47
CA ASP A 265 14.22 -22.01 11.19
C ASP A 265 12.83 -21.39 11.49
N LEU A 266 12.77 -20.39 12.36
CA LEU A 266 11.51 -19.75 12.79
C LEU A 266 11.14 -18.49 12.00
N ILE A 267 11.99 -18.02 11.09
CA ILE A 267 11.76 -16.77 10.32
C ILE A 267 10.42 -16.83 9.58
N THR A 268 10.18 -17.91 8.84
CA THR A 268 8.95 -18.08 8.05
C THR A 268 7.70 -18.02 8.93
N SER A 269 7.70 -18.73 10.06
CA SER A 269 6.59 -18.73 11.01
C SER A 269 6.38 -17.34 11.64
N PHE A 270 7.46 -16.67 12.02
CA PHE A 270 7.42 -15.33 12.61
C PHE A 270 6.78 -14.31 11.65
N MET A 271 7.23 -14.29 10.40
CA MET A 271 6.71 -13.38 9.37
C MET A 271 5.27 -13.70 8.99
N THR A 272 4.94 -15.00 8.81
CA THR A 272 3.60 -15.45 8.43
C THR A 272 2.57 -15.12 9.51
N LEU A 273 2.88 -15.38 10.78
CA LEU A 273 1.98 -15.03 11.90
C LEU A 273 1.80 -13.51 12.00
N GLY A 274 2.83 -12.72 11.68
CA GLY A 274 2.71 -11.26 11.55
C GLY A 274 1.72 -10.83 10.47
N VAL A 275 1.72 -11.47 9.31
CA VAL A 275 0.76 -11.20 8.22
C VAL A 275 -0.66 -11.61 8.63
N VAL A 276 -0.84 -12.75 9.28
CA VAL A 276 -2.15 -13.18 9.80
C VAL A 276 -2.68 -12.18 10.84
N ALA A 277 -1.83 -11.73 11.77
CA ALA A 277 -2.18 -10.71 12.75
C ALA A 277 -2.61 -9.39 12.07
N SER A 278 -1.91 -9.00 11.01
CA SER A 278 -2.22 -7.82 10.20
C SER A 278 -3.60 -7.90 9.53
N MET A 279 -3.95 -9.07 8.95
CA MET A 279 -5.26 -9.32 8.34
C MET A 279 -6.39 -9.19 9.38
N ILE A 280 -6.22 -9.80 10.55
CA ILE A 280 -7.21 -9.73 11.63
C ILE A 280 -7.31 -8.28 12.14
N GLY A 281 -6.18 -7.58 12.29
CA GLY A 281 -6.14 -6.16 12.66
C GLY A 281 -6.98 -5.30 11.71
N CYS A 282 -6.76 -5.41 10.41
CA CYS A 282 -7.54 -4.72 9.39
C CYS A 282 -9.04 -5.04 9.48
N ALA A 283 -9.41 -6.31 9.69
CA ALA A 283 -10.81 -6.73 9.82
C ALA A 283 -11.50 -6.14 11.07
N VAL A 284 -10.76 -6.00 12.18
CA VAL A 284 -11.27 -5.48 13.47
C VAL A 284 -11.34 -3.94 13.50
N ALA A 285 -10.73 -3.25 12.53
CA ALA A 285 -10.73 -1.79 12.44
C ALA A 285 -12.16 -1.20 12.38
N GLN A 286 -13.09 -1.84 11.67
CA GLN A 286 -14.46 -1.35 11.57
C GLN A 286 -15.23 -1.40 12.91
N PRO A 287 -15.31 -2.54 13.64
CA PRO A 287 -15.90 -2.58 14.97
C PRO A 287 -15.37 -1.50 15.91
N LEU A 288 -14.05 -1.26 15.89
CA LEU A 288 -13.43 -0.21 16.68
C LEU A 288 -13.91 1.19 16.26
N ALA A 289 -13.91 1.49 14.96
CA ALA A 289 -14.33 2.80 14.43
C ALA A 289 -15.82 3.11 14.68
N LYS A 290 -16.66 2.10 14.89
CA LYS A 290 -18.06 2.28 15.29
C LYS A 290 -18.21 2.72 16.75
N ARG A 291 -17.28 2.31 17.63
CA ARG A 291 -17.34 2.55 19.08
C ARG A 291 -16.48 3.71 19.54
N VAL A 292 -15.39 4.00 18.84
CA VAL A 292 -14.40 5.01 19.22
C VAL A 292 -14.22 5.99 18.07
N CYS A 293 -14.07 7.28 18.38
CA CYS A 293 -13.72 8.30 17.40
C CYS A 293 -12.46 7.89 16.62
N LYS A 294 -12.52 7.88 15.29
CA LYS A 294 -11.43 7.43 14.41
C LYS A 294 -10.08 8.12 14.65
N ILE A 295 -10.06 9.36 15.14
CA ILE A 295 -8.82 10.08 15.45
C ILE A 295 -8.21 9.50 16.74
N LYS A 296 -9.01 9.44 17.81
CA LYS A 296 -8.59 8.86 19.10
C LYS A 296 -8.17 7.40 18.94
N ALA A 297 -8.96 6.61 18.21
CA ALA A 297 -8.64 5.21 17.90
C ALA A 297 -7.27 5.11 17.22
N TYR A 298 -7.01 5.92 16.18
CA TYR A 298 -5.74 5.91 15.47
C TYR A 298 -4.56 6.28 16.38
N ILE A 299 -4.68 7.35 17.18
CA ILE A 299 -3.64 7.78 18.12
C ILE A 299 -3.32 6.68 19.13
N TRP A 300 -4.34 6.10 19.77
CA TRP A 300 -4.15 5.04 20.76
C TRP A 300 -3.57 3.77 20.17
N LEU A 301 -3.99 3.37 18.96
CA LEU A 301 -3.37 2.23 18.27
C LEU A 301 -1.88 2.46 18.02
N GLN A 302 -1.48 3.66 17.59
CA GLN A 302 -0.07 3.98 17.41
C GLN A 302 0.72 4.00 18.73
N VAL A 303 0.13 4.53 19.80
CA VAL A 303 0.73 4.51 21.15
C VAL A 303 0.89 3.08 21.66
N ILE A 304 -0.13 2.23 21.51
CA ILE A 304 -0.10 0.82 21.91
C ILE A 304 0.99 0.09 21.12
N SER A 305 1.02 0.24 19.80
CA SER A 305 2.05 -0.38 18.96
C SER A 305 3.46 0.10 19.32
N ALA A 306 3.66 1.40 19.56
CA ALA A 306 4.95 1.94 20.00
C ALA A 306 5.37 1.38 21.36
N THR A 307 4.42 1.27 22.28
CA THR A 307 4.66 0.74 23.63
C THR A 307 5.08 -0.73 23.56
N ILE A 308 4.38 -1.56 22.76
CA ILE A 308 4.76 -2.96 22.53
C ILE A 308 6.15 -3.05 21.91
N CYS A 309 6.48 -2.16 20.96
CA CYS A 309 7.81 -2.09 20.37
C CYS A 309 8.89 -1.82 21.42
N ILE A 310 8.69 -0.86 22.33
CA ILE A 310 9.63 -0.58 23.42
C ILE A 310 9.73 -1.77 24.37
N PHE A 311 8.61 -2.36 24.78
CA PHE A 311 8.63 -3.55 25.64
C PHE A 311 9.38 -4.72 25.00
N SER A 312 9.34 -4.83 23.67
CA SER A 312 10.09 -5.85 22.93
C SER A 312 11.60 -5.75 23.11
N PHE A 313 12.14 -4.57 23.47
CA PHE A 313 13.57 -4.38 23.75
C PHE A 313 14.03 -5.15 25.00
N PHE A 314 13.13 -5.39 25.95
CA PHE A 314 13.45 -6.10 27.20
C PHE A 314 13.25 -7.61 27.11
N ILE A 315 12.83 -8.13 25.96
CA ILE A 315 12.65 -9.57 25.74
C ILE A 315 14.02 -10.20 25.45
N GLY A 316 14.42 -11.17 26.28
CA GLY A 316 15.66 -11.91 26.11
C GLY A 316 15.66 -12.82 24.87
N ALA A 317 16.84 -13.18 24.38
CA ALA A 317 17.02 -14.04 23.20
C ALA A 317 16.44 -15.45 23.39
N ASP A 318 16.38 -15.93 24.63
CA ASP A 318 15.80 -17.22 25.03
C ASP A 318 14.26 -17.20 25.09
N GLN A 319 13.63 -16.02 25.15
CA GLN A 319 12.19 -15.85 25.33
C GLN A 319 11.43 -15.82 24.00
N ILE A 320 11.64 -16.83 23.16
CA ILE A 320 11.11 -16.91 21.79
C ILE A 320 9.58 -16.73 21.75
N ALA A 321 8.85 -17.43 22.63
CA ALA A 321 7.38 -17.34 22.67
C ALA A 321 6.90 -15.90 22.93
N LEU A 322 7.58 -15.17 23.83
CA LEU A 322 7.23 -13.79 24.14
C LEU A 322 7.57 -12.85 22.96
N ALA A 323 8.69 -13.09 22.26
CA ALA A 323 9.04 -12.35 21.05
C ALA A 323 7.98 -12.51 19.95
N PHE A 324 7.46 -13.72 19.75
CA PHE A 324 6.36 -14.00 18.82
C PHE A 324 5.08 -13.26 19.23
N ILE A 325 4.68 -13.36 20.50
CA ILE A 325 3.48 -12.67 21.01
C ILE A 325 3.61 -11.16 20.83
N ALA A 326 4.75 -10.57 21.19
CA ALA A 326 4.98 -9.13 21.04
C ALA A 326 4.93 -8.69 19.58
N PHE A 327 5.51 -9.46 18.66
CA PHE A 327 5.47 -9.16 17.23
C PHE A 327 4.05 -9.24 16.65
N ILE A 328 3.31 -10.30 17.01
CA ILE A 328 1.91 -10.50 16.61
C ILE A 328 1.04 -9.35 17.11
N LEU A 329 1.14 -9.00 18.40
CA LEU A 329 0.36 -7.90 18.99
C LEU A 329 0.71 -6.56 18.35
N TRP A 330 2.00 -6.27 18.15
CA TRP A 330 2.44 -5.07 17.45
C TRP A 330 1.82 -4.99 16.04
N LYS A 331 1.93 -6.07 15.25
CA LYS A 331 1.36 -6.12 13.89
C LYS A 331 -0.14 -5.93 13.89
N PHE A 332 -0.84 -6.62 14.80
CA PHE A 332 -2.29 -6.51 14.94
C PHE A 332 -2.75 -5.08 15.21
N PHE A 333 -2.17 -4.39 16.20
CA PHE A 333 -2.58 -3.02 16.54
C PHE A 333 -2.13 -2.00 15.50
N LEU A 334 -0.93 -2.16 14.92
CA LEU A 334 -0.42 -1.26 13.89
C LEU A 334 -1.32 -1.30 12.66
N ASP A 335 -1.63 -2.50 12.15
CA ASP A 335 -2.36 -2.63 10.88
C ASP A 335 -3.88 -2.47 11.06
N MET A 336 -4.41 -2.58 12.29
CA MET A 336 -5.75 -2.08 12.61
C MET A 336 -5.89 -0.56 12.35
N ALA A 337 -4.79 0.19 12.44
CA ALA A 337 -4.79 1.63 12.15
C ALA A 337 -4.80 1.93 10.64
N THR A 338 -4.45 0.98 9.78
CA THR A 338 -4.30 1.18 8.34
C THR A 338 -5.62 1.57 7.65
N PRO A 339 -6.76 0.86 7.83
CA PRO A 339 -8.04 1.30 7.28
C PRO A 339 -8.48 2.69 7.77
N LEU A 340 -8.13 3.06 9.00
CA LEU A 340 -8.43 4.38 9.57
C LEU A 340 -7.63 5.49 8.87
N LEU A 341 -6.36 5.26 8.54
CA LEU A 341 -5.53 6.22 7.78
C LEU A 341 -6.13 6.48 6.40
N TRP A 342 -6.50 5.42 5.69
CA TRP A 342 -7.05 5.53 4.35
C TRP A 342 -8.45 6.15 4.32
N ALA A 343 -9.29 5.88 5.33
CA ALA A 343 -10.56 6.56 5.49
C ALA A 343 -10.40 8.08 5.72
N LYS A 344 -9.33 8.51 6.42
CA LYS A 344 -9.01 9.93 6.65
C LYS A 344 -8.62 10.67 5.38
N MET A 345 -8.11 10.00 4.35
CA MET A 345 -7.80 10.66 3.07
C MET A 345 -9.07 11.26 2.46
N ALA A 346 -10.17 10.51 2.45
CA ALA A 346 -11.46 10.99 1.98
C ALA A 346 -12.01 12.17 2.81
N ASP A 347 -11.76 12.18 4.12
CA ASP A 347 -12.14 13.32 4.98
C ASP A 347 -11.38 14.59 4.61
N THR A 348 -10.09 14.47 4.28
CA THR A 348 -9.28 15.61 3.86
C THR A 348 -9.71 16.15 2.49
N ILE A 349 -10.30 15.33 1.62
CA ILE A 349 -10.88 15.77 0.35
C ILE A 349 -12.08 16.68 0.60
N ASP A 350 -12.99 16.27 1.49
CA ASP A 350 -14.18 17.06 1.80
C ASP A 350 -13.82 18.37 2.52
N TYR A 351 -12.92 18.32 3.49
CA TYR A 351 -12.40 19.52 4.15
C TYR A 351 -11.68 20.46 3.18
N GLY A 352 -10.85 19.91 2.29
CA GLY A 352 -10.15 20.68 1.27
C GLY A 352 -11.12 21.39 0.34
N HIS A 353 -12.16 20.69 -0.12
CA HIS A 353 -13.19 21.27 -0.98
C HIS A 353 -13.90 22.45 -0.31
N VAL A 354 -14.30 22.34 0.96
CA VAL A 354 -14.91 23.47 1.69
C VAL A 354 -13.94 24.64 1.87
N LYS A 355 -12.65 24.35 2.04
CA LYS A 355 -11.63 25.37 2.30
C LYS A 355 -11.22 26.15 1.05
N THR A 356 -11.11 25.48 -0.10
CA THR A 356 -10.52 26.06 -1.31
C THR A 356 -11.51 26.20 -2.47
N GLY A 357 -12.71 25.61 -2.33
CA GLY A 357 -13.69 25.53 -3.43
C GLY A 357 -13.31 24.55 -4.54
N ILE A 358 -12.18 23.84 -4.40
CA ILE A 358 -11.61 22.94 -5.41
C ILE A 358 -11.56 21.53 -4.83
N ARG A 359 -12.39 20.61 -5.35
CA ARG A 359 -12.33 19.19 -5.05
C ARG A 359 -11.24 18.50 -5.90
N VAL A 360 -10.23 17.93 -5.26
CA VAL A 360 -9.09 17.24 -5.90
C VAL A 360 -8.92 15.85 -5.30
N THR A 361 -9.75 14.90 -5.72
CA THR A 361 -9.83 13.58 -5.08
C THR A 361 -8.62 12.72 -5.44
N GLY A 362 -8.35 12.56 -6.74
CA GLY A 362 -7.22 11.80 -7.26
C GLY A 362 -5.89 12.36 -6.81
N LEU A 363 -5.72 13.69 -6.83
CA LEU A 363 -4.47 14.34 -6.39
C LEU A 363 -4.22 14.19 -4.87
N VAL A 364 -5.27 14.20 -4.03
CA VAL A 364 -5.12 13.90 -2.60
C VAL A 364 -4.60 12.47 -2.40
N TYR A 365 -5.21 11.48 -3.05
CA TYR A 365 -4.80 10.08 -2.92
C TYR A 365 -3.39 9.84 -3.45
N SER A 366 -3.07 10.30 -4.66
CA SER A 366 -1.73 10.14 -5.24
C SER A 366 -0.66 10.86 -4.42
N GLY A 367 -0.96 12.06 -3.91
CA GLY A 367 -0.08 12.81 -3.04
C GLY A 367 0.24 12.07 -1.74
N VAL A 368 -0.76 11.50 -1.05
CA VAL A 368 -0.50 10.71 0.16
C VAL A 368 0.28 9.42 -0.18
N ILE A 369 -0.06 8.74 -1.27
CA ILE A 369 0.65 7.53 -1.74
C ILE A 369 2.12 7.82 -2.04
N PHE A 370 2.44 8.97 -2.61
CA PHE A 370 3.82 9.41 -2.82
C PHE A 370 4.61 9.47 -1.50
N PHE A 371 4.04 10.08 -0.44
CA PHE A 371 4.68 10.10 0.89
C PHE A 371 4.76 8.72 1.55
N ILE A 372 3.77 7.83 1.31
CA ILE A 372 3.83 6.42 1.71
C ILE A 372 5.04 5.73 1.06
N LYS A 373 5.21 5.86 -0.27
CA LYS A 373 6.33 5.29 -1.01
C LYS A 373 7.67 5.84 -0.52
N MET A 374 7.75 7.14 -0.24
CA MET A 374 8.93 7.77 0.35
C MET A 374 9.27 7.19 1.72
N GLY A 375 8.26 6.96 2.57
CA GLY A 375 8.47 6.34 3.88
C GLY A 375 8.99 4.91 3.77
N VAL A 376 8.45 4.13 2.83
CA VAL A 376 8.95 2.77 2.53
C VAL A 376 10.43 2.79 2.12
N ALA A 377 10.80 3.69 1.21
CA ALA A 377 12.18 3.83 0.73
C ALA A 377 13.14 4.24 1.86
N LEU A 378 12.76 5.23 2.68
CA LEU A 378 13.55 5.67 3.83
C LEU A 378 13.68 4.56 4.87
N GLY A 379 12.61 3.83 5.17
CA GLY A 379 12.65 2.73 6.15
C GLY A 379 13.63 1.63 5.74
N GLY A 380 13.61 1.22 4.48
CA GLY A 380 14.54 0.23 3.95
C GLY A 380 16.00 0.73 3.92
N ALA A 381 16.22 1.97 3.50
CA ALA A 381 17.56 2.57 3.49
C ALA A 381 18.15 2.69 4.90
N ILE A 382 17.36 3.19 5.87
CA ILE A 382 17.77 3.29 7.28
C ILE A 382 18.10 1.91 7.84
N ALA A 383 17.31 0.87 7.53
CA ALA A 383 17.62 -0.50 7.96
C ALA A 383 19.00 -0.96 7.46
N GLY A 384 19.30 -0.73 6.18
CA GLY A 384 20.60 -1.06 5.59
C GLY A 384 21.76 -0.27 6.18
N TRP A 385 21.60 1.04 6.36
CA TRP A 385 22.64 1.89 6.97
C TRP A 385 22.92 1.51 8.42
N LEU A 386 21.90 1.12 9.18
CA LEU A 386 22.08 0.65 10.55
C LEU A 386 22.84 -0.67 10.59
N LEU A 387 22.50 -1.64 9.72
CA LEU A 387 23.24 -2.90 9.62
C LEU A 387 24.72 -2.67 9.27
N ALA A 388 25.01 -1.77 8.32
CA ALA A 388 26.38 -1.40 7.98
C ALA A 388 27.10 -0.69 9.13
N PHE A 389 26.42 0.22 9.84
CA PHE A 389 26.95 0.91 11.01
C PHE A 389 27.32 -0.07 12.13
N TYR A 390 26.50 -1.11 12.34
CA TYR A 390 26.77 -2.19 13.30
C TYR A 390 27.76 -3.26 12.80
N GLN A 391 28.37 -3.07 11.62
CA GLN A 391 29.33 -4.00 11.01
C GLN A 391 28.77 -5.42 10.85
N TYR A 392 27.48 -5.52 10.48
CA TYR A 392 26.84 -6.81 10.19
C TYR A 392 27.60 -7.60 9.11
N GLN A 393 27.83 -8.89 9.37
CA GLN A 393 28.41 -9.83 8.41
C GLN A 393 27.46 -11.01 8.18
N PRO A 394 27.20 -11.42 6.93
CA PRO A 394 26.31 -12.55 6.67
C PRO A 394 26.92 -13.89 7.10
N ASP A 395 26.07 -14.79 7.59
CA ASP A 395 26.36 -16.22 7.85
C ASP A 395 27.54 -16.52 8.79
N VAL A 396 27.89 -15.55 9.63
CA VAL A 396 28.84 -15.70 10.73
C VAL A 396 28.17 -15.35 12.06
N GLU A 397 28.75 -15.81 13.15
CA GLU A 397 28.31 -15.39 14.49
C GLU A 397 28.55 -13.88 14.66
N GLN A 398 27.48 -13.15 15.00
CA GLN A 398 27.55 -11.70 15.13
C GLN A 398 28.15 -11.30 16.47
N THR A 399 28.83 -10.16 16.50
CA THR A 399 29.28 -9.58 17.78
C THR A 399 28.09 -9.19 18.65
N VAL A 400 28.28 -9.20 19.97
CA VAL A 400 27.26 -8.75 20.94
C VAL A 400 26.80 -7.32 20.65
N ALA A 401 27.72 -6.45 20.20
CA ALA A 401 27.39 -5.08 19.81
C ALA A 401 26.44 -5.05 18.61
N THR A 402 26.69 -5.89 17.59
CA THR A 402 25.84 -6.01 16.41
C THR A 402 24.46 -6.57 16.75
N GLN A 403 24.39 -7.62 17.57
CA GLN A 403 23.14 -8.19 18.05
C GLN A 403 22.28 -7.16 18.81
N ASN A 404 22.90 -6.40 19.72
CA ASN A 404 22.23 -5.33 20.45
C ASN A 404 21.81 -4.18 19.54
N GLY A 405 22.61 -3.84 18.52
CA GLY A 405 22.26 -2.85 17.50
C GLY A 405 21.02 -3.27 16.69
N ILE A 406 20.96 -4.55 16.29
CA ILE A 406 19.79 -5.14 15.62
C ILE A 406 18.57 -5.08 16.54
N LEU A 407 18.69 -5.50 17.80
CA LEU A 407 17.62 -5.44 18.80
C LEU A 407 17.09 -4.01 18.95
N LEU A 408 17.96 -3.03 19.21
CA LEU A 408 17.61 -1.62 19.37
C LEU A 408 16.87 -1.09 18.14
N SER A 409 17.36 -1.41 16.94
CA SER A 409 16.83 -0.90 15.68
C SER A 409 15.53 -1.57 15.27
N PHE A 410 15.32 -2.82 15.67
CA PHE A 410 14.06 -3.55 15.49
C PHE A 410 12.98 -3.09 16.48
N THR A 411 13.36 -2.59 17.65
CA THR A 411 12.45 -2.29 18.76
C THR A 411 12.23 -0.79 18.96
N VAL A 412 13.26 -0.05 19.36
CA VAL A 412 13.17 1.35 19.80
C VAL A 412 12.92 2.31 18.65
N LEU A 413 13.66 2.20 17.54
CA LEU A 413 13.54 3.16 16.44
C LEU A 413 12.13 3.16 15.79
N PRO A 414 11.51 2.00 15.49
CA PRO A 414 10.13 1.96 15.03
C PRO A 414 9.13 2.51 16.05
N ALA A 415 9.39 2.32 17.36
CA ALA A 415 8.55 2.88 18.41
C ALA A 415 8.56 4.41 18.40
N VAL A 416 9.73 5.02 18.24
CA VAL A 416 9.86 6.47 18.10
C VAL A 416 9.04 6.96 16.90
N GLY A 417 9.14 6.26 15.76
CA GLY A 417 8.32 6.55 14.57
C GLY A 417 6.81 6.57 14.89
N SER A 418 6.30 5.51 15.53
CA SER A 418 4.88 5.42 15.91
C SER A 418 4.45 6.48 16.94
N TYR A 419 5.30 6.84 17.92
CA TYR A 419 5.01 7.95 18.84
C TYR A 419 4.99 9.31 18.14
N VAL A 420 5.92 9.55 17.20
CA VAL A 420 5.92 10.76 16.38
C VAL A 420 4.63 10.85 15.56
N VAL A 421 4.17 9.74 14.97
CA VAL A 421 2.88 9.67 14.27
C VAL A 421 1.72 10.01 15.22
N ALA A 422 1.69 9.41 16.41
CA ALA A 422 0.65 9.70 17.41
C ALA A 422 0.64 11.20 17.78
N ALA A 423 1.81 11.80 17.99
CA ALA A 423 1.98 13.22 18.30
C ALA A 423 1.52 14.12 17.14
N ILE A 424 1.91 13.82 15.89
CA ILE A 424 1.47 14.56 14.69
C ILE A 424 -0.05 14.52 14.57
N MET A 425 -0.65 13.34 14.81
CA MET A 425 -2.09 13.14 14.68
C MET A 425 -2.92 13.86 15.74
N THR A 426 -2.32 14.36 16.83
CA THR A 426 -3.03 15.25 17.76
C THR A 426 -3.45 16.58 17.11
N LYS A 427 -2.74 17.02 16.07
CA LYS A 427 -3.08 18.22 15.28
C LYS A 427 -4.16 17.96 14.24
N TYR A 428 -4.49 16.70 13.98
CA TYR A 428 -5.55 16.32 13.05
C TYR A 428 -6.92 16.52 13.71
N SER A 429 -7.77 17.35 13.11
CA SER A 429 -8.93 17.92 13.78
C SER A 429 -10.29 17.52 13.20
N LEU A 430 -10.32 16.66 12.16
CA LEU A 430 -11.54 16.24 11.45
C LEU A 430 -12.31 15.14 12.20
N THR A 431 -12.91 15.52 13.33
CA THR A 431 -13.80 14.66 14.14
C THR A 431 -15.10 14.36 13.40
N SER A 432 -15.88 13.37 13.88
CA SER A 432 -17.18 13.03 13.28
C SER A 432 -18.10 14.24 13.21
N ASP A 433 -18.21 15.01 14.29
CA ASP A 433 -19.09 16.19 14.34
C ASP A 433 -18.69 17.27 13.33
N LYS A 434 -17.38 17.53 13.19
CA LYS A 434 -16.88 18.47 12.16
C LYS A 434 -17.15 17.96 10.75
N LEU A 435 -17.06 16.65 10.54
CA LEU A 435 -17.37 16.07 9.23
C LEU A 435 -18.85 16.14 8.91
N ASP A 436 -19.73 15.97 9.90
CA ASP A 436 -21.18 16.13 9.72
C ASP A 436 -21.55 17.58 9.38
N ASP A 437 -20.86 18.57 9.97
CA ASP A 437 -20.96 19.99 9.59
C ASP A 437 -20.46 20.23 8.15
N ILE A 438 -19.29 19.71 7.80
CA ILE A 438 -18.72 19.80 6.44
C ILE A 438 -19.68 19.18 5.41
N GLN A 439 -20.24 18.01 5.70
CA GLN A 439 -21.20 17.35 4.81
C GLN A 439 -22.50 18.15 4.66
N SER A 440 -22.95 18.82 5.72
CA SER A 440 -24.10 19.72 5.66
C SER A 440 -23.83 20.92 4.74
N LYS A 441 -22.64 21.54 4.85
CA LYS A 441 -22.20 22.63 3.97
C LYS A 441 -22.11 22.20 2.51
N LEU A 442 -21.57 21.01 2.25
CA LEU A 442 -21.45 20.48 0.89
C LEU A 442 -22.80 20.20 0.23
N LYS A 443 -23.81 19.78 1.01
CA LYS A 443 -25.19 19.61 0.50
C LYS A 443 -25.83 20.94 0.15
N LEU A 444 -25.64 21.98 0.98
CA LEU A 444 -26.17 23.32 0.74
C LEU A 444 -25.54 24.00 -0.49
N SER A 445 -24.27 23.74 -0.78
CA SER A 445 -23.62 24.27 -1.99
C SER A 445 -24.02 23.55 -3.28
N ALA A 446 -24.68 22.40 -3.18
CA ALA A 446 -25.09 21.58 -4.34
C ALA A 446 -26.57 21.76 -4.72
N SER A 447 -27.38 22.35 -3.83
CA SER A 447 -28.76 22.81 -4.08
C SER A 447 -28.77 24.24 -4.57
#